data_AF-A0A6G8NKS4-F1
#
_entry.id   AF-A0A6G8NKS4-F1
#
_cell.length_a   1.000
_cell.length_b   1.000
_cell.length_c   1.000
_cell.angle_alpha   90.00
_cell.angle_beta   90.00
_cell.angle_gamma   90.00
#
_symmetry.space_group_name_H-M   'P 1'
#
loop_
_entity.id
_entity.type
_entity.pdbx_description
1 polymer ?
#
loop_
_entity_poly.entity_id
_entity_poly.type
_entity_poly.pdbx_seq_one_letter_code
_entity_poly.pdbx_strand_id
1 'polypeptide(L)'
;MTMPPRSTRETKNDTSLNEEWIQHILRRAVVAAILCDPKATETLLQIPDAALGRMFKNHLCEAMGIAEAYGLDLSALREEEENLRKRVKRASKGTPEHEPIPGANKANAERYPLVLQGKLLRTRDFCNAAGITEKKLDKLVDSGRIFRTYFGPEAYYPAFGYRQLRCPVARQL
;
A
#
# COMPACT_ATOMS: atom_id res chain seq x y z
N MET A 1 48.31 -12.08 34.18
CA MET A 1 46.93 -12.25 33.66
C MET A 1 46.46 -10.90 33.14
N THR A 2 46.39 -10.74 31.84
CA THR A 2 46.19 -9.45 31.16
C THR A 2 44.79 -9.48 30.53
N MET A 3 43.87 -8.64 31.01
CA MET A 3 42.57 -8.46 30.36
C MET A 3 42.71 -7.58 29.12
N PRO A 4 42.11 -7.93 27.96
CA PRO A 4 42.00 -7.00 26.84
C PRO A 4 40.83 -6.01 27.05
N PRO A 5 40.89 -4.83 26.42
CA PRO A 5 39.99 -3.72 26.70
C PRO A 5 38.61 -3.90 26.07
N ARG A 6 37.60 -3.29 26.71
CA ARG A 6 36.23 -3.10 26.20
C ARG A 6 36.24 -2.56 24.77
N SER A 7 35.78 -3.37 23.82
CA SER A 7 35.44 -2.89 22.49
C SER A 7 34.25 -1.95 22.58
N THR A 8 34.50 -0.69 22.25
CA THR A 8 33.51 0.35 22.02
C THR A 8 33.35 0.44 20.52
N ARG A 9 32.18 0.07 19.97
CA ARG A 9 31.60 0.56 18.69
C ARG A 9 30.55 -0.43 18.19
N GLU A 10 29.30 0.01 18.20
CA GLU A 10 28.41 0.04 17.02
C GLU A 10 27.11 0.74 17.43
N THR A 11 27.12 2.06 17.36
CA THR A 11 25.91 2.90 17.53
C THR A 11 25.77 3.90 16.37
N LYS A 12 26.70 3.87 15.40
CA LYS A 12 26.80 4.88 14.34
C LYS A 12 26.03 4.50 13.08
N ASN A 13 25.79 3.21 12.85
CA ASN A 13 25.11 2.70 11.64
C ASN A 13 23.58 2.72 11.79
N ASP A 14 23.05 2.52 13.00
CA ASP A 14 21.59 2.50 13.23
C ASP A 14 20.96 3.89 13.06
N THR A 15 21.66 4.95 13.46
CA THR A 15 21.16 6.33 13.34
C THR A 15 21.07 6.77 11.89
N SER A 16 22.07 6.47 11.06
CA SER A 16 22.06 6.85 9.64
C SER A 16 20.98 6.10 8.84
N LEU A 17 20.78 4.81 9.13
CA LEU A 17 19.72 4.02 8.49
C LEU A 17 18.32 4.52 8.90
N ASN A 18 18.15 4.93 10.16
CA ASN A 18 16.91 5.51 10.63
C ASN A 18 16.61 6.85 9.96
N GLU A 19 17.60 7.73 9.81
CA GLU A 19 17.43 9.02 9.12
C GLU A 19 17.08 8.84 7.64
N GLU A 20 17.77 7.97 6.91
CA GLU A 20 17.47 7.68 5.50
C GLU A 20 16.06 7.11 5.31
N TRP A 21 15.63 6.23 6.23
CA TRP A 21 14.29 5.65 6.21
C TRP A 21 13.21 6.68 6.53
N ILE A 22 13.44 7.56 7.51
CA ILE A 22 12.55 8.68 7.82
C ILE A 22 12.39 9.60 6.60
N GLN A 23 13.49 9.97 5.96
CA GLN A 23 13.47 10.78 4.74
C GLN A 23 12.69 10.10 3.61
N HIS A 24 12.85 8.78 3.46
CA HIS A 24 12.10 8.02 2.47
C HIS A 24 10.58 8.04 2.72
N ILE A 25 10.14 7.89 3.97
CA ILE A 25 8.71 7.98 4.33
C ILE A 25 8.17 9.38 4.08
N LEU A 26 8.88 10.41 4.54
CA LEU A 26 8.48 11.79 4.35
C LEU A 26 8.31 12.10 2.86
N ARG A 27 9.26 11.66 2.02
CA ARG A 27 9.15 11.82 0.56
C ARG A 27 7.90 11.16 -0.01
N ARG A 28 7.54 9.95 0.44
CA ARG A 28 6.31 9.26 0.00
C ARG A 28 5.06 9.99 0.46
N ALA A 29 5.03 10.49 1.69
CA ALA A 29 3.93 11.27 2.22
C ALA A 29 3.73 12.57 1.41
N VAL A 30 4.82 13.27 1.07
CA VAL A 30 4.77 14.48 0.22
C VAL A 30 4.23 14.16 -1.17
N VAL A 31 4.73 13.11 -1.83
CA VAL A 31 4.21 12.70 -3.15
C VAL A 31 2.72 12.35 -3.08
N ALA A 32 2.29 11.64 -2.03
CA ALA A 32 0.88 11.31 -1.84
C ALA A 32 0.02 12.58 -1.64
N ALA A 33 0.49 13.54 -0.85
CA ALA A 33 -0.21 14.81 -0.65
C ALA A 33 -0.41 15.59 -1.96
N ILE A 34 0.65 15.69 -2.79
CA ILE A 34 0.59 16.37 -4.10
C ILE A 34 -0.41 15.68 -5.03
N LEU A 35 -0.43 14.35 -5.07
CA LEU A 35 -1.34 13.58 -5.92
C LEU A 35 -2.80 13.67 -5.46
N CYS A 36 -3.04 13.85 -4.16
CA CYS A 36 -4.37 14.03 -3.60
C CYS A 36 -4.92 15.43 -3.87
N ASP A 37 -4.14 16.46 -3.53
CA ASP A 37 -4.51 17.86 -3.79
C ASP A 37 -3.24 18.73 -3.86
N PRO A 38 -2.82 19.14 -5.08
CA PRO A 38 -1.64 19.96 -5.25
C PRO A 38 -1.86 21.38 -4.69
N LYS A 39 -3.08 21.94 -4.77
CA LYS A 39 -3.37 23.29 -4.27
C LYS A 39 -3.36 23.32 -2.75
N ALA A 40 -3.96 22.33 -2.10
CA ALA A 40 -3.87 22.22 -0.65
C ALA A 40 -2.41 22.00 -0.19
N THR A 41 -1.61 21.27 -0.96
CA THR A 41 -0.19 21.06 -0.63
C THR A 41 0.61 22.36 -0.63
N GLU A 42 0.33 23.29 -1.55
CA GLU A 42 0.94 24.63 -1.54
C GLU A 42 0.59 25.41 -0.26
N THR A 43 -0.65 25.27 0.24
CA THR A 43 -1.05 25.93 1.48
C THR A 43 -0.32 25.39 2.72
N LEU A 44 0.13 24.12 2.69
CA LEU A 44 0.94 23.56 3.78
C LEU A 44 2.29 24.28 3.93
N LEU A 45 2.85 24.80 2.83
CA LEU A 45 4.10 25.56 2.85
C LEU A 45 3.96 26.94 3.50
N GLN A 46 2.74 27.46 3.61
CA GLN A 46 2.44 28.74 4.24
C GLN A 46 2.27 28.61 5.77
N ILE A 47 2.16 27.38 6.29
CA ILE A 47 1.99 27.12 7.71
C ILE A 47 3.35 27.24 8.41
N PRO A 48 3.44 27.94 9.56
CA PRO A 48 4.68 27.98 10.34
C PRO A 48 5.15 26.57 10.76
N ASP A 49 6.45 26.30 10.66
CA ASP A 49 7.05 24.98 10.92
C ASP A 49 6.59 24.34 12.23
N ALA A 50 6.54 25.13 13.31
CA ALA A 50 6.11 24.65 14.62
C ALA A 50 4.62 24.24 14.64
N ALA A 51 3.76 24.96 13.91
CA ALA A 51 2.35 24.63 13.80
C ALA A 51 2.15 23.42 12.89
N LEU A 52 2.84 23.38 11.75
CA LEU A 52 2.81 22.25 10.82
C LEU A 52 3.30 20.97 11.50
N GLY A 53 4.41 21.05 12.24
CA GLY A 53 4.97 19.92 12.99
C GLY A 53 4.03 19.40 14.08
N ARG A 54 3.27 20.28 14.75
CA ARG A 54 2.24 19.87 15.72
C ARG A 54 1.07 19.15 15.03
N MET A 55 0.54 19.73 13.95
CA MET A 55 -0.55 19.12 13.19
C MET A 55 -0.16 17.75 12.64
N PHE A 56 1.02 17.65 12.04
CA PHE A 56 1.55 16.41 11.50
C PHE A 56 1.68 15.32 12.57
N LYS A 57 2.28 15.64 13.73
CA LYS A 57 2.42 14.69 14.84
C LYS A 57 1.07 14.25 15.39
N ASN A 58 0.11 15.17 15.55
CA ASN A 58 -1.23 14.84 16.04
C ASN A 58 -1.95 13.86 15.10
N HIS A 59 -1.95 14.13 13.80
CA HIS A 59 -2.56 13.23 12.81
C HIS A 59 -1.83 11.90 12.70
N LEU A 60 -0.50 11.87 12.88
CA LEU A 60 0.26 10.63 12.92
C LEU A 60 -0.14 9.78 14.14
N CYS A 61 -0.24 10.39 15.33
CA CYS A 61 -0.71 9.71 16.53
C CYS A 61 -2.14 9.18 16.37
N GLU A 62 -3.05 9.97 15.80
CA GLU A 62 -4.42 9.55 15.52
C GLU A 62 -4.47 8.37 14.55
N ALA A 63 -3.74 8.44 13.44
CA ALA A 63 -3.67 7.37 12.46
C ALA A 63 -3.06 6.08 13.04
N MET A 64 -2.04 6.20 13.89
CA MET A 64 -1.44 5.06 14.60
C MET A 64 -2.43 4.43 15.59
N GLY A 65 -3.14 5.25 16.38
CA GLY A 65 -4.15 4.77 17.32
C GLY A 65 -5.33 4.08 16.60
N ILE A 66 -5.74 4.61 15.45
CA ILE A 66 -6.73 3.97 14.57
C ILE A 66 -6.20 2.61 14.09
N ALA A 67 -4.97 2.55 13.58
CA ALA A 67 -4.39 1.30 13.09
C ALA A 67 -4.32 0.24 14.20
N GLU A 68 -3.90 0.62 15.39
CA GLU A 68 -3.86 -0.26 16.56
C GLU A 68 -5.26 -0.73 16.98
N ALA A 69 -6.25 0.17 17.01
CA ALA A 69 -7.64 -0.16 17.35
C ALA A 69 -8.28 -1.12 16.35
N TYR A 70 -7.90 -1.04 15.06
CA TYR A 70 -8.34 -1.99 14.03
C TYR A 70 -7.50 -3.27 13.96
N GLY A 71 -6.53 -3.45 14.88
CA GLY A 71 -5.65 -4.62 14.90
C GLY A 71 -4.78 -4.72 13.64
N LEU A 72 -4.52 -3.59 12.96
CA LEU A 72 -3.57 -3.55 11.87
C LEU A 72 -2.18 -3.73 12.47
N ASP A 73 -1.67 -4.96 12.41
CA ASP A 73 -0.31 -5.26 12.82
C ASP A 73 0.66 -4.53 11.87
N LEU A 74 1.12 -3.36 12.31
CA LEU A 74 2.07 -2.53 11.59
C LEU A 74 3.39 -3.25 11.35
N SER A 75 3.74 -4.25 12.19
CA SER A 75 4.92 -5.08 11.99
C SER A 75 4.70 -6.08 10.86
N ALA A 76 3.53 -6.71 10.79
CA ALA A 76 3.16 -7.59 9.68
C ALA A 76 3.07 -6.83 8.34
N LEU A 77 2.54 -5.60 8.35
CA LEU A 77 2.52 -4.74 7.15
C LEU A 77 3.94 -4.33 6.70
N ARG A 78 4.84 -4.08 7.65
CA ARG A 78 6.26 -3.78 7.37
C ARG A 78 6.98 -5.00 6.80
N GLU A 79 6.75 -6.18 7.36
CA GLU A 79 7.34 -7.43 6.86
C GLU A 79 6.82 -7.76 5.44
N GLU A 80 5.52 -7.56 5.20
CA GLU A 80 4.93 -7.74 3.86
C GLU A 80 5.49 -6.71 2.85
N GLU A 81 5.70 -5.44 3.24
CA GLU A 81 6.34 -4.45 2.37
C GLU A 81 7.79 -4.83 2.02
N GLU A 82 8.57 -5.28 3.01
CA GLU A 82 9.95 -5.75 2.83
C GLU A 82 9.99 -6.98 1.91
N ASN A 83 9.07 -7.93 2.09
CA ASN A 83 8.91 -9.10 1.25
C ASN A 83 8.52 -8.74 -0.18
N LEU A 84 7.62 -7.78 -0.36
CA LEU A 84 7.26 -7.25 -1.68
C LEU A 84 8.46 -6.58 -2.36
N ARG A 85 9.23 -5.75 -1.64
CA ARG A 85 10.47 -5.14 -2.18
C ARG A 85 11.48 -6.20 -2.61
N LYS A 86 11.67 -7.25 -1.81
CA LYS A 86 12.56 -8.38 -2.14
C LYS A 86 12.06 -9.15 -3.37
N ARG A 87 10.74 -9.38 -3.49
CA ARG A 87 10.13 -10.08 -4.63
C ARG A 87 10.23 -9.27 -5.92
N VAL A 88 9.98 -7.96 -5.88
CA VAL A 88 10.15 -7.06 -7.04
C VAL A 88 11.60 -7.01 -7.50
N LYS A 89 12.57 -6.93 -6.56
CA LYS A 89 14.01 -6.98 -6.88
C LYS A 89 14.47 -8.32 -7.47
N ARG A 90 13.80 -9.43 -7.10
CA ARG A 90 14.03 -10.76 -7.68
C ARG A 90 13.39 -10.88 -9.07
N ALA A 91 12.15 -10.40 -9.23
CA ALA A 91 11.45 -10.37 -10.52
C ALA A 91 12.15 -9.49 -11.56
N SER A 92 12.83 -8.42 -11.14
CA SER A 92 13.66 -7.60 -12.04
C SER A 92 15.00 -8.24 -12.42
N LYS A 93 15.36 -9.40 -11.85
CA LYS A 93 16.66 -10.08 -12.07
C LYS A 93 16.54 -11.52 -12.61
N GLY A 94 15.33 -12.07 -12.77
CA GLY A 94 15.10 -13.43 -13.27
C GLY A 94 14.50 -13.45 -14.68
N THR A 95 15.32 -13.89 -15.63
CA THR A 95 15.15 -14.57 -16.94
C THR A 95 13.78 -14.55 -17.68
N PRO A 96 13.76 -14.40 -19.02
CA PRO A 96 12.57 -14.11 -19.81
C PRO A 96 11.97 -15.39 -20.42
N GLU A 97 11.01 -16.04 -19.77
CA GLU A 97 10.25 -17.12 -20.41
C GLU A 97 8.77 -17.08 -20.01
N HIS A 98 8.05 -16.17 -20.64
CA HIS A 98 6.76 -16.47 -21.24
C HIS A 98 6.48 -15.37 -22.25
N GLU A 99 6.14 -15.75 -23.48
CA GLU A 99 5.83 -14.80 -24.55
C GLU A 99 4.99 -13.64 -24.01
N PRO A 100 5.53 -12.40 -24.02
CA PRO A 100 4.81 -11.27 -23.53
C PRO A 100 3.68 -10.98 -24.51
N ILE A 101 2.43 -11.12 -24.06
CA ILE A 101 1.30 -10.55 -24.76
C ILE A 101 1.64 -9.07 -25.02
N PRO A 102 1.76 -8.64 -26.30
CA PRO A 102 2.20 -7.30 -26.63
C PRO A 102 1.21 -6.28 -26.03
N GLY A 103 1.63 -5.52 -25.01
CA GLY A 103 0.83 -4.48 -24.37
C GLY A 103 0.64 -4.59 -22.86
N ALA A 104 0.97 -5.74 -22.23
CA ALA A 104 0.78 -5.94 -20.80
C ALA A 104 1.66 -5.02 -19.92
N ASN A 105 2.90 -4.73 -20.35
CA ASN A 105 3.86 -3.99 -19.52
C ASN A 105 3.51 -2.52 -19.28
N LYS A 106 2.94 -1.81 -20.28
CA LYS A 106 2.45 -0.44 -20.08
C LYS A 106 1.16 -0.39 -19.26
N ALA A 107 0.21 -1.26 -19.57
CA ALA A 107 -1.06 -1.32 -18.85
C ALA A 107 -0.89 -1.71 -17.38
N ASN A 108 0.10 -2.56 -17.07
CA ASN A 108 0.42 -2.93 -15.69
C ASN A 108 1.04 -1.74 -14.92
N ALA A 109 1.93 -0.97 -15.54
CA ALA A 109 2.50 0.23 -14.91
C ALA A 109 1.42 1.27 -14.55
N GLU A 110 0.38 1.41 -15.37
CA GLU A 110 -0.76 2.31 -15.13
C GLU A 110 -1.77 1.76 -14.11
N ARG A 111 -1.90 0.42 -13.99
CA ARG A 111 -2.80 -0.25 -13.03
C ARG A 111 -2.20 -0.39 -11.64
N TYR A 112 -0.87 -0.45 -11.53
CA TYR A 112 -0.17 -0.63 -10.25
C TYR A 112 -0.48 0.46 -9.21
N PRO A 113 -0.57 1.76 -9.57
CA PRO A 113 -1.05 2.79 -8.67
C PRO A 113 -2.46 2.53 -8.10
N LEU A 114 -3.37 1.90 -8.85
CA LEU A 114 -4.73 1.61 -8.39
C LEU A 114 -4.74 0.51 -7.33
N VAL A 115 -3.83 -0.46 -7.44
CA VAL A 115 -3.61 -1.49 -6.41
C VAL A 115 -3.03 -0.85 -5.14
N LEU A 116 -2.01 0.01 -5.27
CA LEU A 116 -1.41 0.72 -4.14
C LEU A 116 -2.39 1.68 -3.44
N GLN A 117 -3.32 2.27 -4.20
CA GLN A 117 -4.38 3.14 -3.67
C GLN A 117 -5.54 2.34 -3.03
N GLY A 118 -5.49 1.00 -3.01
CA GLY A 118 -6.57 0.17 -2.47
C GLY A 118 -7.86 0.20 -3.30
N LYS A 119 -7.82 0.72 -4.53
CA LYS A 119 -8.96 0.75 -5.47
C LYS A 119 -9.20 -0.60 -6.12
N LEU A 120 -8.20 -1.47 -6.14
CA LEU A 120 -8.25 -2.84 -6.61
C LEU A 120 -7.83 -3.78 -5.48
N LEU A 121 -8.66 -4.76 -5.18
CA LEU A 121 -8.47 -5.75 -4.12
C LEU A 121 -8.17 -7.13 -4.71
N ARG A 122 -7.33 -7.91 -4.04
CA ARG A 122 -7.14 -9.34 -4.40
C ARG A 122 -8.40 -10.13 -4.11
N THR A 123 -8.54 -11.30 -4.73
CA THR A 123 -9.68 -12.23 -4.53
C THR A 123 -10.06 -12.39 -3.07
N ARG A 124 -9.09 -12.73 -2.20
CA ARG A 124 -9.33 -12.96 -0.77
C ARG A 124 -9.84 -11.71 -0.06
N ASP A 125 -9.21 -10.56 -0.32
CA ASP A 125 -9.56 -9.29 0.33
C ASP A 125 -10.93 -8.79 -0.13
N PHE A 126 -11.25 -8.97 -1.41
CA PHE A 126 -12.56 -8.65 -1.97
C PHE A 126 -13.66 -9.52 -1.35
N CYS A 127 -13.44 -10.84 -1.29
CA CYS A 127 -14.38 -11.79 -0.67
C CYS A 127 -14.64 -11.44 0.80
N ASN A 128 -13.58 -11.13 1.56
CA ASN A 128 -13.69 -10.72 2.96
C ASN A 128 -14.46 -9.40 3.11
N ALA A 129 -14.12 -8.38 2.31
CA ALA A 129 -14.79 -7.08 2.35
C ALA A 129 -16.28 -7.18 1.95
N ALA A 130 -16.59 -7.99 0.93
CA ALA A 130 -17.95 -8.21 0.44
C ALA A 130 -18.78 -9.19 1.30
N GLY A 131 -18.15 -9.98 2.17
CA GLY A 131 -18.82 -11.06 2.90
C GLY A 131 -19.36 -12.15 1.97
N ILE A 132 -18.64 -12.46 0.88
CA ILE A 132 -19.02 -13.48 -0.10
C ILE A 132 -17.94 -14.54 -0.23
N THR A 133 -18.32 -15.73 -0.67
CA THR A 133 -17.37 -16.79 -1.02
C THR A 133 -16.81 -16.59 -2.42
N GLU A 134 -15.65 -17.17 -2.71
CA GLU A 134 -15.05 -17.14 -4.05
C GLU A 134 -16.00 -17.71 -5.12
N LYS A 135 -16.71 -18.80 -4.81
CA LYS A 135 -17.76 -19.35 -5.69
C LYS A 135 -18.86 -18.34 -6.04
N LYS A 136 -19.21 -17.45 -5.11
CA LYS A 136 -20.21 -16.41 -5.34
C LYS A 136 -19.61 -15.24 -6.11
N LEU A 137 -18.33 -14.95 -5.91
CA LEU A 137 -17.59 -13.98 -6.71
C LEU A 137 -17.49 -14.42 -8.17
N ASP A 138 -17.17 -15.69 -8.44
CA ASP A 138 -17.11 -16.23 -9.80
C ASP A 138 -18.45 -16.07 -10.53
N LYS A 139 -19.57 -16.41 -9.86
CA LYS A 139 -20.91 -16.17 -10.42
C LYS A 139 -21.20 -14.69 -10.72
N LEU A 140 -20.66 -13.77 -9.93
CA LEU A 140 -20.83 -12.33 -10.15
C LEU A 140 -19.97 -11.83 -11.31
N VAL A 141 -18.82 -12.47 -11.54
CA VAL A 141 -17.97 -12.22 -12.71
C VAL A 141 -18.61 -12.77 -13.97
N ASP A 142 -19.08 -14.02 -13.93
CA ASP A 142 -19.73 -14.69 -15.06
C ASP A 142 -21.03 -13.98 -15.48
N SER A 143 -21.76 -13.41 -14.51
CA SER A 143 -22.96 -12.59 -14.77
C SER A 143 -22.65 -11.15 -15.16
N GLY A 144 -21.38 -10.76 -15.27
CA GLY A 144 -20.95 -9.41 -15.66
C GLY A 144 -21.22 -8.32 -14.61
N ARG A 145 -21.67 -8.69 -13.40
CA ARG A 145 -21.97 -7.76 -12.30
C ARG A 145 -20.72 -7.22 -11.64
N ILE A 146 -19.61 -7.93 -11.76
CA ILE A 146 -18.28 -7.52 -11.30
C ILE A 146 -17.31 -7.82 -12.43
N PHE A 147 -16.48 -6.85 -12.79
CA PHE A 147 -15.39 -7.10 -13.72
C PHE A 147 -14.10 -7.39 -12.95
N ARG A 148 -13.31 -8.32 -13.49
CA ARG A 148 -11.97 -8.69 -12.99
C ARG A 148 -10.90 -7.99 -13.80
N THR A 149 -9.83 -7.56 -13.13
CA THR A 149 -8.63 -7.02 -13.77
C THR A 149 -7.44 -7.88 -13.39
N TYR A 150 -6.58 -8.21 -14.35
CA TYR A 150 -5.37 -8.97 -14.08
C TYR A 150 -4.17 -8.05 -13.92
N PHE A 151 -3.35 -8.36 -12.92
CA PHE A 151 -2.03 -7.79 -12.73
C PHE A 151 -1.03 -8.94 -12.59
N GLY A 152 -0.24 -9.18 -13.64
CA GLY A 152 0.52 -10.42 -13.77
C GLY A 152 -0.41 -11.64 -13.78
N PRO A 153 -0.10 -12.72 -13.02
CA PRO A 153 -0.96 -13.91 -12.94
C PRO A 153 -2.14 -13.75 -11.96
N GLU A 154 -2.20 -12.65 -11.19
CA GLU A 154 -3.18 -12.47 -10.12
C GLU A 154 -4.41 -11.68 -10.59
N ALA A 155 -5.59 -12.11 -10.12
CA ALA A 155 -6.86 -11.42 -10.34
C ALA A 155 -7.14 -10.40 -9.23
N TYR A 156 -7.58 -9.22 -9.66
CA TYR A 156 -7.96 -8.10 -8.82
C TYR A 156 -9.37 -7.62 -9.16
N TYR A 157 -10.06 -7.09 -8.15
CA TYR A 157 -11.46 -6.69 -8.19
C TYR A 157 -11.63 -5.26 -7.69
N PRO A 158 -12.49 -4.44 -8.32
CA PRO A 158 -12.68 -3.05 -7.90
C PRO A 158 -13.27 -2.93 -6.50
N ALA A 159 -12.63 -2.15 -5.63
CA ALA A 159 -13.06 -1.92 -4.25
C ALA A 159 -14.45 -1.29 -4.14
N PHE A 160 -14.91 -0.51 -5.13
CA PHE A 160 -16.27 0.01 -5.10
C PHE A 160 -17.34 -1.09 -5.30
N GLY A 161 -16.97 -2.24 -5.89
CA GLY A 161 -17.90 -3.33 -6.17
C GLY A 161 -18.48 -3.98 -4.93
N TYR A 162 -17.71 -4.10 -3.83
CA TYR A 162 -18.21 -4.73 -2.61
C TYR A 162 -19.18 -3.83 -1.82
N ARG A 163 -19.10 -2.50 -1.94
CA ARG A 163 -20.05 -1.58 -1.30
C ARG A 163 -21.48 -1.81 -1.81
N GLN A 164 -21.63 -2.07 -3.12
CA GLN A 164 -22.93 -2.39 -3.72
C GLN A 164 -23.46 -3.77 -3.29
N LEU A 165 -22.59 -4.68 -2.86
CA LEU A 165 -22.98 -6.02 -2.41
C LEU A 165 -23.39 -6.06 -0.93
N ARG A 166 -22.96 -5.09 -0.12
CA ARG A 166 -23.37 -4.92 1.29
C ARG A 166 -24.63 -4.07 1.48
N CYS A 167 -24.96 -3.19 0.53
CA CYS A 167 -26.16 -2.35 0.61
C CYS A 167 -27.37 -3.02 -0.08
N PRO A 168 -28.46 -3.38 0.64
CA PRO A 168 -29.66 -3.94 0.02
C PRO A 168 -30.42 -2.92 -0.87
N VAL A 169 -30.10 -1.63 -0.77
CA VAL A 169 -30.89 -0.53 -1.35
C VAL A 169 -30.57 -0.26 -2.83
N ALA A 170 -29.50 -0.84 -3.39
CA ALA A 170 -29.12 -0.62 -4.80
C ALA A 170 -29.66 -1.70 -5.77
N ARG A 171 -30.86 -2.24 -5.52
CA ARG A 171 -31.53 -3.25 -6.39
C ARG A 171 -32.77 -2.74 -7.12
N GLN A 172 -33.03 -1.44 -7.12
CA GLN A 172 -34.09 -0.84 -7.93
C GLN A 172 -33.60 0.48 -8.51
N LEU A 173 -32.95 0.39 -9.67
CA LEU A 173 -33.08 1.29 -10.82
C LEU A 173 -32.63 0.50 -12.05
#